data_AF-A0A418VEA5-F1
#
_entry.id   AF-A0A418VEA5-F1
#
_cell.length_a   1.000
_cell.length_b   1.000
_cell.length_c   1.000
_cell.angle_alpha   90.00
_cell.angle_beta   90.00
_cell.angle_gamma   90.00
#
_symmetry.space_group_name_H-M   'P 1'
#
loop_
_entity.id
_entity.type
_entity.pdbx_description
1 polymer ?
#
loop_
_entity_poly.entity_id
_entity_poly.type
_entity_poly.pdbx_seq_one_letter_code
_entity_poly.pdbx_strand_id
1 'polypeptide(L)'
;MTHPGSAVTYGPSPGEGFIVLEGIAVVMGLGRTFTICAGGCWPGTGLLPPELFGALRPSEVLITPGTRLSHHPQSPREIEFALSSLRAQLLRSGRTDDRLDMLEDTLGTLGFNRVTMAAILDVSRESVCHGVSRARKENANAAD
;
A
#
# COMPACT_ATOMS: atom_id res chain seq x y z
N MET A 1 11.91 -33.38 16.38
CA MET A 1 12.35 -32.33 15.42
C MET A 1 11.44 -31.13 15.64
N THR A 2 11.92 -30.15 16.40
CA THR A 2 11.24 -28.86 16.60
C THR A 2 11.51 -28.01 15.36
N HIS A 3 10.47 -27.69 14.59
CA HIS A 3 10.57 -26.62 13.59
C HIS A 3 10.97 -25.34 14.34
N PRO A 4 12.08 -24.67 14.00
CA PRO A 4 12.37 -23.37 14.58
C PRO A 4 11.33 -22.43 13.99
N GLY A 5 10.25 -22.19 14.75
CA GLY A 5 9.28 -21.16 14.41
C GLY A 5 10.06 -19.87 14.22
N SER A 6 10.04 -19.34 13.00
CA SER A 6 10.60 -18.04 12.66
C SER A 6 9.90 -17.00 13.55
N ALA A 7 10.48 -16.72 14.71
CA ALA A 7 9.93 -15.78 15.68
C ALA A 7 10.08 -14.38 15.08
N VAL A 8 9.01 -13.91 14.42
CA VAL A 8 8.87 -12.52 14.05
C VAL A 8 8.83 -11.71 15.36
N THR A 9 9.66 -10.68 15.47
CA THR A 9 9.76 -9.85 16.68
C THR A 9 9.05 -8.52 16.48
N TYR A 10 8.58 -7.92 17.57
CA TYR A 10 8.03 -6.57 17.51
C TYR A 10 9.09 -5.56 17.07
N GLY A 11 8.71 -4.74 16.10
CA GLY A 11 9.47 -3.60 15.62
C GLY A 11 9.07 -2.30 16.34
N PRO A 12 9.42 -1.14 15.74
CA PRO A 12 9.05 0.18 16.25
C PRO A 12 7.54 0.41 16.27
N SER A 13 7.11 1.50 16.92
CA SER A 13 5.72 1.96 16.79
C SER A 13 5.41 2.29 15.32
N PRO A 14 4.21 1.99 14.80
CA PRO A 14 3.79 2.43 13.46
C PRO A 14 3.85 3.96 13.29
N GLY A 15 3.79 4.72 14.38
CA GLY A 15 3.94 6.18 14.35
C GLY A 15 5.36 6.66 14.03
N GLU A 16 6.36 5.81 14.21
CA GLU A 16 7.77 6.17 14.04
C GLU A 16 8.24 5.83 12.63
N GLY A 17 8.83 6.81 11.94
CA GLY A 17 9.48 6.58 10.65
C GLY A 17 10.75 5.76 10.80
N PHE A 18 11.01 4.87 9.83
CA PHE A 18 12.25 4.09 9.77
C PHE A 18 12.63 3.69 8.34
N ILE A 19 13.89 3.34 8.14
CA ILE A 19 14.41 2.70 6.92
C ILE A 19 14.94 1.32 7.28
N VAL A 20 14.63 0.33 6.45
CA VAL A 20 15.16 -1.02 6.61
C VAL A 20 16.54 -1.05 5.96
N LEU A 21 17.60 -1.19 6.75
CA LEU A 21 18.97 -1.32 6.23
C LEU A 21 19.23 -2.76 5.78
N GLU A 22 18.77 -3.72 6.57
CA GLU A 22 18.91 -5.16 6.34
C GLU A 22 17.65 -5.89 6.81
N GLY A 23 17.32 -7.02 6.17
CA GLY A 23 16.17 -7.83 6.54
C GLY A 23 14.84 -7.30 6.00
N ILE A 24 13.77 -7.55 6.76
CA ILE A 24 12.38 -7.27 6.38
C ILE A 24 11.62 -6.73 7.58
N ALA A 25 10.92 -5.62 7.38
CA ALA A 25 9.89 -5.12 8.26
C ALA A 25 8.51 -5.30 7.61
N VAL A 26 7.49 -5.55 8.43
CA VAL A 26 6.09 -5.67 8.02
C VAL A 26 5.29 -4.71 8.87
N VAL A 27 4.63 -3.74 8.24
CA VAL A 27 3.64 -2.90 8.91
C VAL A 27 2.30 -3.63 8.80
N MET A 28 1.85 -4.15 9.92
CA MET A 28 0.55 -4.78 10.04
C MET A 28 -0.51 -3.69 10.16
N GLY A 29 -1.60 -3.87 9.44
CA GLY A 29 -2.77 -3.03 9.56
C GLY A 29 -4.03 -3.86 9.52
N LEU A 30 -5.09 -3.35 10.16
CA LEU A 30 -6.39 -4.02 10.21
C LEU A 30 -7.05 -4.14 8.82
N GLY A 31 -6.67 -3.25 7.89
CA GLY A 31 -7.10 -3.31 6.50
C GLY A 31 -6.18 -4.18 5.65
N ARG A 32 -4.88 -3.85 5.64
CA ARG A 32 -3.86 -4.54 4.84
C ARG A 32 -2.49 -4.52 5.49
N THR A 33 -1.66 -5.50 5.12
CA THR A 33 -0.26 -5.59 5.52
C THR A 33 0.66 -5.01 4.45
N PHE A 34 1.69 -4.27 4.88
CA PHE A 34 2.71 -3.71 4.01
C PHE A 34 4.09 -4.28 4.36
N THR A 35 4.84 -4.71 3.34
CA THR A 35 6.15 -5.34 3.53
C THR A 35 7.24 -4.44 2.99
N ILE A 36 8.27 -4.22 3.80
CA ILE A 36 9.38 -3.32 3.54
C ILE A 36 10.66 -4.12 3.60
N CYS A 37 11.29 -4.31 2.44
CA CYS A 37 12.59 -4.96 2.33
C CYS A 37 13.72 -3.95 2.58
N ALA A 38 14.95 -4.45 2.69
CA ALA A 38 16.15 -3.63 2.72
C ALA A 38 16.17 -2.55 1.62
N GLY A 39 16.55 -1.32 2.00
CA GLY A 39 16.48 -0.11 1.19
C GLY A 39 15.10 0.57 1.20
N GLY A 40 14.07 -0.09 1.72
CA GLY A 40 12.72 0.44 1.84
C GLY A 40 12.53 1.33 3.07
N CYS A 41 11.48 2.15 3.02
CA CYS A 41 11.21 3.20 3.98
C CYS A 41 9.74 3.13 4.45
N TRP A 42 9.52 3.32 5.76
CA TRP A 42 8.23 3.58 6.36
C TRP A 42 8.20 5.03 6.87
N PRO A 43 7.29 5.89 6.39
CA PRO A 43 7.33 7.32 6.75
C PRO A 43 6.75 7.62 8.14
N GLY A 44 6.16 6.62 8.83
CA GLY A 44 5.40 6.86 10.05
C GLY A 44 3.95 7.25 9.74
N THR A 45 3.01 6.87 10.61
CA THR A 45 1.58 7.17 10.40
C THR A 45 1.28 8.67 10.30
N GLY A 46 2.06 9.52 10.98
CA GLY A 46 1.87 10.98 10.95
C GLY A 46 2.14 11.64 9.60
N LEU A 47 2.83 10.95 8.69
CA LEU A 47 3.12 11.42 7.33
C LEU A 47 2.28 10.70 6.27
N LEU A 48 1.34 9.84 6.67
CA LEU A 48 0.42 9.20 5.74
C LEU A 48 -0.70 10.16 5.34
N PRO A 49 -0.96 10.32 4.03
CA PRO A 49 -2.21 10.87 3.55
C PRO A 49 -3.43 10.10 4.13
N PRO A 50 -4.56 10.77 4.40
CA PRO A 50 -5.73 10.15 5.01
C PRO A 50 -6.24 8.90 4.28
N GLU A 51 -6.13 8.88 2.95
CA GLU A 51 -6.53 7.74 2.13
C GLU A 51 -5.67 6.50 2.41
N LEU A 52 -4.35 6.67 2.54
CA LEU A 52 -3.43 5.57 2.84
C LEU A 52 -3.57 5.11 4.29
N PHE A 53 -3.74 6.05 5.22
CA PHE A 53 -3.99 5.71 6.61
C PHE A 53 -5.29 4.91 6.76
N GLY A 54 -6.37 5.35 6.10
CA GLY A 54 -7.67 4.69 6.13
C GLY A 54 -7.66 3.29 5.51
N ALA A 55 -6.88 3.09 4.44
CA ALA A 55 -6.75 1.80 3.76
C ALA A 55 -5.89 0.79 4.53
N LEU A 56 -4.78 1.24 5.11
CA LEU A 56 -3.86 0.37 5.86
C LEU A 56 -4.39 0.09 7.27
N ARG A 57 -4.80 1.14 7.98
CA ARG A 57 -5.08 1.15 9.43
C ARG A 57 -3.93 0.52 10.23
N PRO A 58 -2.72 1.10 10.21
CA PRO A 58 -1.54 0.48 10.81
C PRO A 58 -1.72 0.26 12.31
N SER A 59 -1.47 -0.95 12.79
CA SER A 59 -1.63 -1.36 14.19
C SER A 59 -0.31 -1.70 14.87
N GLU A 60 0.60 -2.38 14.16
CA GLU A 60 1.88 -2.81 14.71
C GLU A 60 2.93 -2.95 13.59
N VAL A 61 4.20 -2.94 13.99
CA VAL A 61 5.32 -3.27 13.09
C VAL A 61 5.96 -4.55 13.60
N LEU A 62 6.21 -5.45 12.67
CA LEU A 62 6.84 -6.72 12.88
C LEU A 62 8.13 -6.77 12.08
N ILE A 63 9.19 -7.38 12.61
CA ILE A 63 10.47 -7.53 11.92
C ILE A 63 10.95 -8.97 11.96
N THR A 64 11.67 -9.35 10.91
CA THR A 64 12.34 -10.66 10.86
C THR A 64 13.61 -10.65 11.72
N PRO A 65 14.05 -11.80 12.27
CA PRO A 65 15.30 -11.89 13.00
C PRO A 65 16.49 -11.35 12.17
N GLY A 66 17.32 -10.51 12.80
CA GLY A 66 18.47 -9.88 12.11
C GLY A 66 18.12 -8.62 11.32
N THR A 67 16.87 -8.16 11.33
CA THR A 67 16.49 -6.88 10.71
C THR A 67 17.20 -5.72 11.38
N ARG A 68 17.80 -4.83 10.59
CA ARG A 68 18.44 -3.59 11.05
C ARG A 68 17.67 -2.40 10.52
N LEU A 69 17.27 -1.51 11.43
CA LEU A 69 16.52 -0.30 11.10
C LEU A 69 17.37 0.94 11.35
N SER A 70 17.13 1.96 10.54
CA SER A 70 17.62 3.32 10.74
C SER A 70 16.44 4.24 11.08
N HIS A 71 16.61 5.05 12.11
CA HIS A 71 15.61 6.03 12.58
C HIS A 71 16.05 7.47 12.31
N HIS A 72 16.99 7.69 11.40
CA HIS A 72 17.34 9.05 11.02
C HIS A 72 16.13 9.75 10.40
N PRO A 73 16.04 11.09 10.51
CA PRO A 73 15.06 11.85 9.76
C PRO A 73 15.12 11.49 8.28
N GLN A 74 13.98 11.14 7.71
CA GLN A 74 13.87 10.79 6.30
C GLN A 74 13.87 12.06 5.46
N SER A 75 14.61 12.05 4.37
CA SER A 75 14.57 13.12 3.38
C SER A 75 13.19 13.15 2.69
N PRO A 76 12.78 14.32 2.14
CA PRO A 76 11.53 14.42 1.39
C PRO A 76 11.40 13.37 0.28
N ARG A 77 12.50 13.07 -0.42
CA ARG A 77 12.53 12.08 -1.49
C ARG A 77 12.28 10.65 -1.00
N GLU A 78 12.80 10.29 0.17
CA GLU A 78 12.56 8.98 0.78
C GLU A 78 11.09 8.83 1.21
N ILE A 79 10.50 9.90 1.73
CA ILE A 79 9.07 9.94 2.08
C ILE A 79 8.22 9.79 0.82
N GLU A 80 8.47 10.58 -0.23
CA GLU A 80 7.76 10.48 -1.51
C GLU A 80 7.84 9.06 -2.12
N PHE A 81 9.03 8.46 -2.08
CA PHE A 81 9.23 7.09 -2.55
C PHE A 81 8.43 6.07 -1.72
N ALA A 82 8.42 6.21 -0.39
CA ALA A 82 7.66 5.33 0.48
C ALA A 82 6.16 5.43 0.21
N LEU A 83 5.61 6.65 0.10
CA LEU A 83 4.20 6.89 -0.22
C LEU A 83 3.82 6.32 -1.60
N SER A 84 4.69 6.47 -2.59
CA SER A 84 4.49 5.91 -3.92
C SER A 84 4.51 4.37 -3.91
N SER A 85 5.41 3.79 -3.13
CA SER A 85 5.51 2.33 -2.95
C SER A 85 4.29 1.75 -2.24
N LEU A 86 3.78 2.45 -1.22
CA LEU A 86 2.54 2.12 -0.53
C LEU A 86 1.35 2.11 -1.50
N ARG A 87 1.18 3.19 -2.28
CA ARG A 87 0.15 3.27 -3.34
C ARG A 87 0.27 2.12 -4.33
N ALA A 88 1.47 1.85 -4.83
CA ALA A 88 1.70 0.77 -5.79
C ALA A 88 1.36 -0.62 -5.20
N GLN A 89 1.67 -0.87 -3.93
CA GLN A 89 1.33 -2.14 -3.29
C GLN A 89 -0.17 -2.28 -3.02
N LEU A 90 -0.84 -1.20 -2.62
CA LEU A 90 -2.30 -1.18 -2.48
C LEU A 90 -2.98 -1.43 -3.84
N LEU A 91 -2.44 -0.84 -4.92
CA LEU A 91 -2.94 -1.02 -6.28
C LEU A 91 -2.77 -2.46 -6.77
N ARG A 92 -1.93 -3.29 -6.15
CA ARG A 92 -1.73 -4.70 -6.52
C ARG A 92 -2.46 -5.70 -5.61
N SER A 93 -2.94 -5.27 -4.44
CA SER A 93 -3.46 -6.17 -3.39
C SER A 93 -4.97 -6.08 -3.14
N GLY A 94 -5.71 -5.31 -3.94
CA GLY A 94 -7.16 -5.08 -3.75
C GLY A 94 -8.08 -5.88 -4.68
N ARG A 95 -9.40 -5.77 -4.47
CA ARG A 95 -10.39 -6.17 -5.48
C ARG A 95 -10.31 -5.19 -6.64
N THR A 96 -10.63 -5.63 -7.86
CA THR A 96 -10.48 -4.81 -9.08
C THR A 96 -11.20 -3.46 -8.98
N ASP A 97 -12.37 -3.42 -8.34
CA ASP A 97 -13.16 -2.19 -8.14
C ASP A 97 -12.39 -1.17 -7.26
N ASP A 98 -11.95 -1.57 -6.04
CA ASP A 98 -11.14 -0.70 -5.16
C ASP A 98 -9.83 -0.20 -5.82
N ARG A 99 -9.27 -1.02 -6.72
CA ARG A 99 -8.03 -0.70 -7.43
C ARG A 99 -8.28 0.32 -8.54
N LEU A 100 -9.47 0.34 -9.13
CA LEU A 100 -9.87 1.34 -10.12
C LEU A 100 -10.07 2.71 -9.46
N ASP A 101 -10.77 2.76 -8.33
CA ASP A 101 -11.00 4.01 -7.59
C ASP A 101 -9.67 4.62 -7.14
N MET A 102 -8.78 3.80 -6.58
CA MET A 102 -7.46 4.29 -6.14
C MET A 102 -6.54 4.67 -7.32
N LEU A 103 -6.71 4.05 -8.50
CA LEU A 103 -6.01 4.46 -9.71
C LEU A 103 -6.49 5.84 -10.19
N GLU A 104 -7.80 6.08 -10.13
CA GLU A 104 -8.42 7.38 -10.42
C GLU A 104 -7.92 8.47 -9.45
N ASP A 105 -7.89 8.20 -8.15
CA ASP A 105 -7.38 9.15 -7.14
C ASP A 105 -5.88 9.45 -7.29
N THR A 106 -5.09 8.46 -7.74
CA THR A 106 -3.62 8.58 -7.82
C THR A 106 -3.16 9.25 -9.12
N LEU A 107 -3.82 8.99 -10.24
CA LEU A 107 -3.35 9.42 -11.58
C LEU A 107 -4.30 10.42 -12.27
N GLY A 108 -5.52 10.61 -11.77
CA GLY A 108 -6.57 11.38 -12.44
C GLY A 108 -7.16 10.64 -13.64
N THR A 109 -8.48 10.77 -13.85
CA THR A 109 -9.25 9.89 -14.75
C THR A 109 -9.18 10.16 -16.25
N LEU A 110 -8.43 11.15 -16.73
CA LEU A 110 -8.66 11.69 -18.10
C LEU A 110 -7.64 11.27 -19.17
N GLY A 111 -6.66 10.41 -18.89
CA GLY A 111 -5.59 10.09 -19.84
C GLY A 111 -5.56 8.66 -20.38
N PHE A 112 -6.00 7.67 -19.60
CA PHE A 112 -5.68 6.27 -19.90
C PHE A 112 -6.83 5.52 -20.55
N ASN A 113 -6.53 4.84 -21.65
CA ASN A 113 -7.47 3.91 -22.26
C ASN A 113 -7.61 2.64 -21.40
N ARG A 114 -8.68 1.88 -21.63
CA ARG A 114 -9.01 0.67 -20.84
C ARG A 114 -7.94 -0.42 -20.89
N VAL A 115 -7.14 -0.46 -21.95
CA VAL A 115 -6.03 -1.41 -22.10
C VAL A 115 -4.87 -1.00 -21.19
N THR A 116 -4.55 0.29 -21.11
CA THR A 116 -3.52 0.82 -20.21
C THR A 116 -3.91 0.62 -18.75
N MET A 117 -5.17 0.87 -18.38
CA MET A 117 -5.66 0.59 -17.03
C MET A 117 -5.58 -0.90 -16.71
N ALA A 118 -6.01 -1.77 -17.63
CA ALA A 118 -5.91 -3.22 -17.46
C ALA A 118 -4.47 -3.70 -17.26
N ALA A 119 -3.51 -3.13 -18.01
CA ALA A 119 -2.09 -3.43 -17.87
C ALA A 119 -1.51 -2.94 -16.52
N ILE A 120 -1.85 -1.73 -16.10
CA ILE A 120 -1.39 -1.18 -14.80
C ILE A 120 -1.94 -2.01 -13.64
N LEU A 121 -3.20 -2.43 -13.76
CA LEU A 121 -3.91 -3.21 -12.76
C LEU A 121 -3.71 -4.71 -12.93
N ASP A 122 -2.91 -5.18 -13.88
CA ASP A 122 -2.69 -6.61 -14.12
C ASP A 122 -3.99 -7.45 -14.12
N VAL A 123 -5.01 -6.96 -14.85
CA VAL A 123 -6.31 -7.61 -15.02
C VAL A 123 -6.71 -7.60 -16.48
N SER A 124 -7.76 -8.36 -16.84
CA SER A 124 -8.33 -8.29 -18.17
C SER A 124 -8.99 -6.93 -18.44
N ARG A 125 -9.01 -6.52 -19.71
CA ARG A 125 -9.75 -5.32 -20.16
C ARG A 125 -11.25 -5.44 -19.84
N GLU A 126 -11.80 -6.64 -19.94
CA GLU A 126 -13.19 -6.95 -19.64
C GLU A 126 -13.51 -6.71 -18.17
N SER A 127 -12.60 -7.10 -17.25
CA SER A 127 -12.72 -6.83 -15.81
C SER A 127 -12.78 -5.32 -15.52
N VAL A 128 -11.95 -4.52 -16.21
CA VAL A 128 -11.97 -3.05 -16.11
C VAL A 128 -13.28 -2.48 -16.65
N CYS A 129 -13.77 -2.96 -17.80
CA CYS A 129 -15.07 -2.52 -18.34
C CYS A 129 -16.22 -2.79 -17.37
N HIS A 130 -16.24 -3.98 -16.75
CA HIS A 130 -17.28 -4.35 -15.79
C HIS A 130 -17.22 -3.47 -14.53
N GLY A 131 -16.03 -3.23 -13.96
CA GLY A 131 -15.86 -2.37 -12.79
C GLY A 131 -16.33 -0.93 -13.04
N VAL A 132 -15.91 -0.32 -14.16
CA VAL A 132 -16.31 1.05 -14.53
C VAL A 132 -17.82 1.15 -14.78
N SER A 133 -18.42 0.16 -15.45
CA SER A 133 -19.87 0.13 -15.68
C SER A 133 -20.66 -0.02 -14.39
N ARG A 134 -20.12 -0.73 -13.40
CA ARG A 134 -20.72 -0.89 -12.08
C ARG A 134 -20.67 0.42 -11.29
N ALA A 135 -19.50 1.05 -11.18
CA ALA A 135 -19.33 2.33 -10.49
C ALA A 135 -20.25 3.43 -11.04
N ARG A 136 -20.43 3.49 -12.37
CA ARG A 136 -21.39 4.43 -13.00
C ARG A 136 -22.84 4.18 -12.61
N LYS A 137 -23.25 2.91 -12.47
CA LYS A 137 -24.62 2.57 -12.04
C LYS A 137 -24.84 2.92 -10.57
N GLU A 138 -23.84 2.68 -9.72
CA GLU A 138 -23.90 3.01 -8.30
C GLU A 138 -23.98 4.54 -8.10
N ASN A 139 -23.21 5.34 -8.86
CA ASN A 139 -23.30 6.80 -8.83
C ASN A 139 -24.61 7.37 -9.39
N ALA A 140 -25.20 6.73 -10.41
CA ALA A 140 -26.50 7.15 -10.95
C ALA A 140 -27.63 6.93 -9.94
N ASN A 141 -27.58 5.82 -9.19
CA ASN A 141 -28.58 5.51 -8.16
C ASN A 141 -28.43 6.31 -6.87
N ALA A 142 -27.26 6.92 -6.62
CA ALA A 142 -27.02 7.77 -5.45
C ALA A 142 -27.44 9.24 -5.65
N ALA A 143 -27.81 9.61 -6.89
CA ALA A 143 -28.25 10.95 -7.27
C ALA A 143 -29.78 11.10 -7.37
N ASP A 144 -30.51 9.99 -7.21
CA ASP A 144 -31.98 9.91 -7.06
C ASP A 144 -32.36 9.78 -5.57
#